data_AF-A0A5N1JAL0-F1
#
_entry.id   AF-A0A5N1JAL0-F1
#
_cell.length_a   1.000
_cell.length_b   1.000
_cell.length_c   1.000
_cell.angle_alpha   90.00
_cell.angle_beta   90.00
_cell.angle_gamma   90.00
#
_symmetry.space_group_name_H-M   'P 1'
#
loop_
_entity.id
_entity.type
_entity.pdbx_description
1 polymer ?
#
loop_
_entity_poly.entity_id
_entity_poly.type
_entity_poly.pdbx_seq_one_letter_code
_entity_poly.pdbx_strand_id
1 'polypeptide(L)'
;MRIFSNFNRHTKRLAAVSGLLLGSMHSILPAFANAEITYSGVVTPPPPPGTSDWVFSEPNSAGVLDVRGDGVTAATLDISGGATAEGSTIFVGDTSYGAGIVSVEGEGSVLATDRTIYLGESFNSEGTLEIRDGARVIANSVDFSGLMIGQAQNSTGRVLVSGSGSALQSDSVIVVGFQGQGILKITDGGQVTGDQLYMAADTNSTAEVVISGVGSAWNGQSGVWVGQFGTGQLDLSEGGAVNDNTLQIAYAAGTTGIVNIGGGQGEAAKAAGILNVRSIVFNQRGGGSIGILNLNTTDGVVINATIRGSGTINQIAGLTTLTGNNSRFYGTLNLLGGTLSVGGDNNIGDLTTSVMLDGGTLQVTGNAFTSTNRAISLGDHGGGFDIAEASNTFTVSQSLSGSGQLWKRGQG
;
A
#
# COMPACT_ATOMS: atom_id res chain seq x y z
N MET A 1 -0.12 -51.34 55.17
CA MET A 1 -1.45 -51.75 55.66
C MET A 1 -2.49 -51.26 54.67
N ARG A 2 -3.51 -52.09 54.42
CA ARG A 2 -4.45 -52.09 53.29
C ARG A 2 -5.23 -50.77 53.06
N ILE A 3 -5.33 -50.27 51.82
CA ILE A 3 -6.41 -50.37 50.78
C ILE A 3 -7.62 -49.39 50.99
N PHE A 4 -8.01 -48.78 49.84
CA PHE A 4 -9.29 -48.16 49.43
C PHE A 4 -9.40 -46.63 49.56
N SER A 5 -9.97 -45.85 48.62
CA SER A 5 -10.21 -45.83 47.17
C SER A 5 -11.33 -44.80 46.94
N ASN A 6 -11.32 -44.12 45.79
CA ASN A 6 -12.51 -43.61 45.06
C ASN A 6 -13.27 -42.43 45.67
N PHE A 7 -14.00 -41.60 44.94
CA PHE A 7 -14.06 -41.13 43.54
C PHE A 7 -15.27 -40.17 43.58
N ASN A 8 -15.13 -38.97 43.02
CA ASN A 8 -16.15 -38.17 42.32
C ASN A 8 -17.66 -38.40 42.62
N ARG A 9 -18.41 -37.33 42.98
CA ARG A 9 -19.59 -36.87 42.19
C ARG A 9 -20.34 -35.67 42.80
N HIS A 10 -20.68 -34.76 41.90
CA HIS A 10 -21.68 -33.71 41.98
C HIS A 10 -22.97 -34.04 42.72
N THR A 11 -23.51 -33.04 43.44
CA THR A 11 -24.94 -32.87 43.63
C THR A 11 -25.29 -31.37 43.58
N LYS A 12 -26.19 -31.02 42.65
CA LYS A 12 -26.85 -29.72 42.53
C LYS A 12 -27.75 -29.48 43.76
N ARG A 13 -27.84 -28.24 44.24
CA ARG A 13 -29.10 -27.65 44.74
C ARG A 13 -29.05 -26.12 44.71
N LEU A 14 -30.00 -25.55 43.98
CA LEU A 14 -30.36 -24.13 43.94
C LEU A 14 -30.72 -23.63 45.35
N ALA A 15 -30.21 -22.46 45.71
CA ALA A 15 -30.87 -21.55 46.63
C ALA A 15 -30.68 -20.12 46.10
N ALA A 16 -31.80 -19.44 45.91
CA ALA A 16 -31.89 -18.11 45.36
C ALA A 16 -31.24 -17.07 46.27
N VAL A 17 -30.48 -16.15 45.69
CA VAL A 17 -30.23 -14.83 46.27
C VAL A 17 -30.64 -13.81 45.22
N SER A 18 -31.86 -13.29 45.38
CA SER A 18 -32.31 -12.05 44.75
C SER A 18 -31.54 -10.89 45.38
N GLY A 19 -30.47 -10.47 44.72
CA GLY A 19 -29.88 -9.15 44.91
C GLY A 19 -30.36 -8.25 43.78
N LEU A 20 -31.20 -7.26 44.10
CA LEU A 20 -31.48 -6.13 43.23
C LEU A 20 -30.14 -5.48 42.82
N LEU A 21 -29.75 -5.59 41.56
CA LEU A 21 -28.79 -4.68 40.93
C LEU A 21 -29.58 -3.69 40.06
N LEU A 22 -30.23 -2.73 40.72
CA LEU A 22 -30.65 -1.47 40.08
C LEU A 22 -29.49 -0.50 40.27
N GLY A 23 -28.52 -0.58 39.35
CA GLY A 23 -27.35 0.28 39.31
C GLY A 23 -27.01 0.58 37.87
N SER A 24 -27.65 1.62 37.34
CA SER A 24 -27.35 2.35 36.09
C SER A 24 -26.40 1.64 35.09
N MET A 25 -26.96 1.12 34.00
CA MET A 25 -26.26 1.21 32.72
C MET A 25 -26.13 2.69 32.40
N HIS A 26 -25.09 3.35 32.91
CA HIS A 26 -24.56 4.52 32.25
C HIS A 26 -23.99 3.97 30.95
N SER A 27 -24.77 4.09 29.87
CA SER A 27 -24.20 4.10 28.54
C SER A 27 -23.13 5.18 28.58
N ILE A 28 -21.86 4.76 28.61
CA ILE A 28 -20.79 5.62 28.13
C ILE A 28 -21.02 5.64 26.62
N LEU A 29 -22.00 6.44 26.20
CA LEU A 29 -22.02 6.92 24.84
C LEU A 29 -20.66 7.62 24.69
N PRO A 30 -19.84 7.29 23.68
CA PRO A 30 -18.72 8.18 23.38
C PRO A 30 -19.32 9.58 23.28
N ALA A 31 -18.73 10.52 24.01
CA ALA A 31 -19.11 11.91 23.87
C ALA A 31 -18.79 12.27 22.41
N PHE A 32 -19.79 12.23 21.54
CA PHE A 32 -19.63 12.72 20.18
C PHE A 32 -19.22 14.18 20.33
N ALA A 33 -18.02 14.52 19.82
CA ALA A 33 -17.66 15.91 19.64
C ALA A 33 -18.82 16.58 18.87
N ASN A 34 -19.19 17.80 19.26
CA ASN A 34 -20.23 18.51 18.53
C ASN A 34 -19.77 18.68 17.07
N ALA A 35 -20.68 18.45 16.12
CA ALA A 35 -20.40 18.67 14.72
C ALA A 35 -19.98 20.13 14.49
N GLU A 36 -18.80 20.33 13.93
CA GLU A 36 -18.22 21.66 13.76
C GLU A 36 -17.33 21.72 12.51
N ILE A 37 -17.45 22.83 11.78
CA ILE A 37 -16.52 23.22 10.72
C ILE A 37 -15.79 24.48 11.19
N THR A 38 -14.48 24.38 11.38
CA THR A 38 -13.64 25.51 11.76
C THR A 38 -12.55 25.74 10.73
N TYR A 39 -11.98 26.94 10.72
CA TYR A 39 -10.88 27.25 9.83
C TYR A 39 -9.97 28.33 10.40
N SER A 40 -8.73 28.37 9.91
CA SER A 40 -7.77 29.44 10.14
C SER A 40 -7.05 29.79 8.85
N GLY A 41 -6.53 31.03 8.74
CA GLY A 41 -5.89 31.49 7.51
C GLY A 41 -6.88 31.77 6.37
N VAL A 42 -6.44 31.59 5.12
CA VAL A 42 -7.23 31.88 3.93
C VAL A 42 -8.00 30.64 3.47
N VAL A 43 -9.29 30.62 3.78
CA VAL A 43 -10.26 29.64 3.25
C VAL A 43 -11.33 30.38 2.46
N THR A 44 -11.43 30.09 1.16
CA THR A 44 -12.29 30.84 0.23
C THR A 44 -13.15 29.89 -0.63
N PRO A 45 -14.49 29.99 -0.58
CA PRO A 45 -15.25 30.79 0.38
C PRO A 45 -15.03 30.30 1.82
N PRO A 46 -15.19 31.16 2.84
CA PRO A 46 -15.09 30.71 4.23
C PRO A 46 -16.35 29.94 4.63
N PRO A 47 -16.24 28.89 5.49
CA PRO A 47 -17.39 28.26 6.11
C PRO A 47 -18.30 29.27 6.83
N PRO A 48 -19.63 29.17 6.70
CA PRO A 48 -20.56 29.95 7.50
C PRO A 48 -20.35 29.73 9.01
N PRO A 49 -20.34 30.78 9.85
CA PRO A 49 -20.09 30.64 11.28
C PRO A 49 -21.09 29.69 11.97
N GLY A 50 -20.56 28.72 12.72
CA GLY A 50 -21.36 27.77 13.51
C GLY A 50 -22.12 26.73 12.69
N THR A 51 -21.77 26.55 11.41
CA THR A 51 -22.37 25.50 10.58
C THR A 51 -21.74 24.14 10.84
N SER A 52 -22.56 23.10 10.71
CA SER A 52 -22.15 21.70 10.66
C SER A 52 -22.43 21.06 9.30
N ASP A 53 -23.05 21.79 8.38
CA ASP A 53 -23.35 21.36 7.02
C ASP A 53 -23.04 22.53 6.07
N TRP A 54 -22.09 22.33 5.16
CA TRP A 54 -21.56 23.41 4.33
C TRP A 54 -21.47 23.01 2.86
N VAL A 55 -22.29 23.66 2.04
CA VAL A 55 -22.16 23.61 0.58
C VAL A 55 -21.29 24.79 0.13
N PHE A 56 -20.09 24.51 -0.41
CA PHE A 56 -19.17 25.54 -0.91
C PHE A 56 -19.23 25.74 -2.43
N SER A 57 -20.15 25.05 -3.12
CA SER A 57 -20.48 25.32 -4.52
C SER A 57 -21.75 26.19 -4.64
N GLU A 58 -21.61 27.39 -5.20
CA GLU A 58 -22.77 28.21 -5.56
C GLU A 58 -23.36 27.75 -6.90
N PRO A 59 -24.70 27.80 -7.09
CA PRO A 59 -25.32 27.57 -8.39
C PRO A 59 -24.71 28.50 -9.46
N ASN A 60 -24.07 27.92 -10.47
CA ASN A 60 -23.41 28.60 -11.59
C ASN A 60 -22.03 29.25 -11.31
N SER A 61 -21.38 28.92 -10.19
CA SER A 61 -19.95 29.15 -10.00
C SER A 61 -19.16 27.87 -10.28
N ALA A 62 -17.85 27.95 -10.50
CA ALA A 62 -17.01 26.75 -10.65
C ALA A 62 -16.90 25.90 -9.35
N GLY A 63 -17.57 26.31 -8.25
CA GLY A 63 -17.65 25.57 -6.99
C GLY A 63 -16.29 25.27 -6.37
N VAL A 64 -15.40 26.27 -6.40
CA VAL A 64 -14.01 26.14 -5.99
C VAL A 64 -13.87 26.53 -4.52
N LEU A 65 -13.30 25.63 -3.72
CA LEU A 65 -12.78 25.89 -2.39
C LEU A 65 -11.26 25.99 -2.44
N ASP A 66 -10.71 27.07 -1.91
CA ASP A 66 -9.27 27.31 -1.81
C ASP A 66 -8.87 27.39 -0.34
N VAL A 67 -7.99 26.47 0.08
CA VAL A 67 -7.38 26.40 1.41
C VAL A 67 -5.89 26.63 1.25
N ARG A 68 -5.45 27.87 1.48
CA ARG A 68 -4.05 28.30 1.27
C ARG A 68 -3.60 29.18 2.41
N GLY A 69 -2.32 29.13 2.78
CA GLY A 69 -1.80 29.99 3.85
C GLY A 69 -1.79 31.48 3.48
N ASP A 70 -0.99 32.29 4.17
CA ASP A 70 -0.72 33.70 3.84
C ASP A 70 0.75 34.04 3.48
N GLY A 71 1.60 33.02 3.36
CA GLY A 71 3.04 33.08 3.05
C GLY A 71 3.92 32.93 4.29
N VAL A 72 3.31 32.93 5.47
CA VAL A 72 3.97 32.81 6.78
C VAL A 72 3.32 31.73 7.64
N THR A 73 1.99 31.66 7.62
CA THR A 73 1.17 30.72 8.38
C THR A 73 0.40 29.81 7.44
N ALA A 74 0.24 28.55 7.84
CA ALA A 74 -0.60 27.61 7.11
C ALA A 74 -2.08 27.96 7.32
N ALA A 75 -2.92 27.72 6.32
CA ALA A 75 -4.38 27.71 6.52
C ALA A 75 -4.84 26.32 6.88
N THR A 76 -5.84 26.26 7.76
CA THR A 76 -6.48 25.02 8.18
C THR A 76 -7.97 25.09 7.88
N LEU A 77 -8.54 23.97 7.46
CA LEU A 77 -9.97 23.71 7.42
C LEU A 77 -10.20 22.39 8.15
N ASP A 78 -10.95 22.42 9.25
CA ASP A 78 -11.23 21.27 10.09
C ASP A 78 -12.73 20.95 10.04
N ILE A 79 -13.07 19.74 9.59
CA ILE A 79 -14.44 19.21 9.51
C ILE A 79 -14.51 18.05 10.51
N SER A 80 -15.27 18.24 11.60
CA SER A 80 -15.23 17.31 12.73
C SER A 80 -16.60 17.02 13.36
N GLY A 81 -16.64 15.99 14.21
CA GLY A 81 -17.81 15.70 15.06
C GLY A 81 -19.08 15.30 14.30
N GLY A 82 -18.96 14.81 13.07
CA GLY A 82 -20.10 14.48 12.22
C GLY A 82 -20.50 15.59 11.23
N ALA A 83 -19.71 16.66 11.10
CA ALA A 83 -19.98 17.74 10.17
C ALA A 83 -19.78 17.32 8.70
N THR A 84 -20.53 17.94 7.80
CA THR A 84 -20.50 17.68 6.36
C THR A 84 -20.10 18.92 5.58
N ALA A 85 -19.21 18.76 4.59
CA ALA A 85 -18.93 19.77 3.60
C ALA A 85 -18.99 19.18 2.19
N GLU A 86 -19.65 19.87 1.27
CA GLU A 86 -19.77 19.42 -0.12
C GLU A 86 -19.58 20.56 -1.13
N GLY A 87 -19.01 20.23 -2.28
CA GLY A 87 -18.87 21.18 -3.38
C GLY A 87 -18.18 20.55 -4.58
N SER A 88 -17.45 21.33 -5.36
CA SER A 88 -16.92 20.85 -6.64
C SER A 88 -15.42 20.63 -6.65
N THR A 89 -14.63 21.70 -6.74
CA THR A 89 -13.17 21.59 -6.82
C THR A 89 -12.57 22.07 -5.50
N ILE A 90 -11.52 21.41 -5.01
CA ILE A 90 -10.78 21.88 -3.84
C ILE A 90 -9.31 22.07 -4.23
N PHE A 91 -8.74 23.21 -3.90
CA PHE A 91 -7.31 23.49 -3.97
C PHE A 91 -6.76 23.61 -2.55
N VAL A 92 -5.69 22.89 -2.27
CA VAL A 92 -5.02 22.91 -0.97
C VAL A 92 -3.54 23.23 -1.18
N GLY A 93 -3.13 24.43 -0.73
CA GLY A 93 -1.78 24.97 -0.88
C GLY A 93 -1.52 25.69 -2.22
N ASP A 94 -0.93 26.89 -2.14
CA ASP A 94 -0.58 27.76 -3.29
C ASP A 94 0.79 28.47 -3.04
N THR A 95 1.57 28.60 -4.13
CA THR A 95 2.88 29.28 -4.26
C THR A 95 3.04 30.58 -3.50
N SER A 96 2.01 31.42 -3.52
CA SER A 96 2.14 32.80 -3.07
C SER A 96 1.91 32.93 -1.57
N TYR A 97 1.41 31.86 -0.93
CA TYR A 97 0.82 31.96 0.38
C TYR A 97 1.05 30.75 1.31
N GLY A 98 1.86 29.75 0.97
CA GLY A 98 2.25 28.71 1.94
C GLY A 98 1.22 27.59 2.15
N ALA A 99 1.46 26.74 3.15
CA ALA A 99 0.81 25.43 3.26
C ALA A 99 -0.71 25.51 3.50
N GLY A 100 -1.46 24.62 2.85
CA GLY A 100 -2.87 24.36 3.14
C GLY A 100 -3.06 23.01 3.82
N ILE A 101 -3.94 22.94 4.82
CA ILE A 101 -4.26 21.72 5.55
C ILE A 101 -5.78 21.57 5.63
N VAL A 102 -6.29 20.44 5.18
CA VAL A 102 -7.68 20.03 5.38
C VAL A 102 -7.70 18.81 6.29
N SER A 103 -8.38 18.89 7.42
CA SER A 103 -8.60 17.77 8.34
C SER A 103 -10.07 17.36 8.33
N VAL A 104 -10.33 16.07 8.15
CA VAL A 104 -11.66 15.48 8.31
C VAL A 104 -11.56 14.39 9.37
N GLU A 105 -12.18 14.61 10.53
CA GLU A 105 -11.97 13.78 11.71
C GLU A 105 -13.29 13.39 12.39
N GLY A 106 -13.37 12.17 12.89
CA GLY A 106 -14.49 11.69 13.68
C GLY A 106 -15.57 11.01 12.86
N GLU A 107 -16.23 10.03 13.49
CA GLU A 107 -17.28 9.23 12.88
C GLU A 107 -18.42 10.13 12.35
N GLY A 108 -18.77 9.93 11.09
CA GLY A 108 -19.84 10.68 10.41
C GLY A 108 -19.38 11.99 9.77
N SER A 109 -18.16 12.47 10.02
CA SER A 109 -17.63 13.66 9.33
C SER A 109 -17.39 13.33 7.86
N VAL A 110 -17.87 14.19 6.95
CA VAL A 110 -17.78 13.96 5.50
C VAL A 110 -17.31 15.20 4.75
N LEU A 111 -16.35 15.02 3.85
CA LEU A 111 -16.05 15.97 2.78
C LEU A 111 -16.33 15.33 1.43
N ALA A 112 -17.16 15.96 0.60
CA ALA A 112 -17.55 15.43 -0.71
C ALA A 112 -17.27 16.42 -1.84
N THR A 113 -16.77 15.91 -2.96
CA THR A 113 -16.59 16.66 -4.20
C THR A 113 -17.19 15.94 -5.39
N ASP A 114 -17.60 16.72 -6.40
CA ASP A 114 -17.98 16.22 -7.74
C ASP A 114 -16.95 16.54 -8.83
N ARG A 115 -15.83 17.17 -8.45
CA ARG A 115 -14.64 17.41 -9.26
C ARG A 115 -13.37 17.13 -8.44
N THR A 116 -12.22 17.39 -9.06
CA THR A 116 -10.90 17.03 -8.53
C THR A 116 -10.54 17.80 -7.24
N ILE A 117 -9.95 17.11 -6.27
CA ILE A 117 -9.19 17.70 -5.16
C ILE A 117 -7.70 17.78 -5.56
N TYR A 118 -7.10 18.95 -5.44
CA TYR A 118 -5.70 19.20 -5.78
C TYR A 118 -4.91 19.58 -4.52
N LEU A 119 -3.85 18.82 -4.22
CA LEU A 119 -2.92 19.11 -3.13
C LEU A 119 -1.57 19.53 -3.72
N GLY A 120 -1.10 20.71 -3.34
CA GLY A 120 0.09 21.31 -3.94
C GLY A 120 -0.18 21.81 -5.37
N GLU A 121 -1.19 22.67 -5.53
CA GLU A 121 -1.69 23.12 -6.84
C GLU A 121 -0.63 23.87 -7.66
N SER A 122 0.25 24.61 -6.98
CA SER A 122 1.17 25.55 -7.63
C SER A 122 2.66 25.26 -7.32
N PHE A 123 3.58 25.88 -8.05
CA PHE A 123 5.04 25.69 -7.90
C PHE A 123 5.62 25.95 -6.48
N ASN A 124 6.34 25.01 -5.87
CA ASN A 124 6.81 25.15 -4.47
C ASN A 124 5.66 25.31 -3.43
N SER A 125 4.48 24.74 -3.67
CA SER A 125 3.37 24.74 -2.69
C SER A 125 3.30 23.44 -1.89
N GLU A 126 2.66 23.49 -0.72
CA GLU A 126 2.38 22.29 0.08
C GLU A 126 0.88 22.19 0.40
N GLY A 127 0.30 21.02 0.13
CA GLY A 127 -1.10 20.73 0.45
C GLY A 127 -1.24 19.43 1.22
N THR A 128 -2.01 19.44 2.30
CA THR A 128 -2.23 18.26 3.15
C THR A 128 -3.72 17.98 3.32
N LEU A 129 -4.11 16.72 3.20
CA LEU A 129 -5.43 16.20 3.55
C LEU A 129 -5.27 15.08 4.58
N GLU A 130 -5.92 15.22 5.72
CA GLU A 130 -5.95 14.21 6.79
C GLU A 130 -7.37 13.66 6.97
N ILE A 131 -7.49 12.33 7.03
CA ILE A 131 -8.75 11.62 7.24
C ILE A 131 -8.56 10.67 8.41
N ARG A 132 -9.26 10.94 9.51
CA ARG A 132 -9.01 10.27 10.80
C ARG A 132 -10.30 9.86 11.50
N ASP A 133 -10.16 8.92 12.43
CA ASP A 133 -11.15 8.58 13.45
C ASP A 133 -12.57 8.29 12.92
N GLY A 134 -12.67 7.61 11.77
CA GLY A 134 -13.95 7.20 11.20
C GLY A 134 -14.55 8.18 10.18
N ALA A 135 -13.83 9.25 9.83
CA ALA A 135 -14.25 10.23 8.83
C ALA A 135 -14.21 9.70 7.39
N ARG A 136 -14.91 10.37 6.49
CA ARG A 136 -14.98 9.98 5.07
C ARG A 136 -14.72 11.15 4.13
N VAL A 137 -13.87 10.94 3.13
CA VAL A 137 -13.74 11.84 1.98
C VAL A 137 -14.23 11.14 0.73
N ILE A 138 -15.14 11.78 0.00
CA ILE A 138 -15.70 11.30 -1.27
C ILE A 138 -15.20 12.25 -2.35
N ALA A 139 -14.09 11.89 -2.98
CA ALA A 139 -13.46 12.61 -4.08
C ALA A 139 -13.93 12.06 -5.44
N ASN A 140 -15.24 12.03 -5.67
CA ASN A 140 -15.78 11.63 -6.97
C ASN A 140 -15.57 12.77 -7.98
N SER A 141 -15.49 12.43 -9.26
CA SER A 141 -15.15 13.45 -10.26
C SER A 141 -15.72 13.16 -11.63
N VAL A 142 -16.22 14.22 -12.28
CA VAL A 142 -16.49 14.21 -13.72
C VAL A 142 -15.22 14.44 -14.57
N ASP A 143 -14.10 14.80 -13.92
CA ASP A 143 -12.80 14.96 -14.57
C ASP A 143 -12.06 13.61 -14.67
N PHE A 144 -10.85 13.64 -15.21
CA PHE A 144 -9.99 12.45 -15.29
C PHE A 144 -9.64 11.85 -13.91
N SER A 145 -9.53 12.68 -12.88
CA SER A 145 -9.09 12.27 -11.54
C SER A 145 -10.03 12.79 -10.47
N GLY A 146 -10.18 12.02 -9.39
CA GLY A 146 -10.82 12.48 -8.15
C GLY A 146 -9.87 13.27 -7.26
N LEU A 147 -8.59 12.88 -7.27
CA LEU A 147 -7.59 13.42 -6.37
C LEU A 147 -6.21 13.46 -7.05
N MET A 148 -5.55 14.61 -6.95
CA MET A 148 -4.17 14.84 -7.40
C MET A 148 -3.31 15.30 -6.24
N ILE A 149 -2.30 14.51 -5.88
CA ILE A 149 -1.41 14.74 -4.74
C ILE A 149 -0.03 15.14 -5.27
N GLY A 150 0.42 16.36 -5.02
CA GLY A 150 1.67 16.89 -5.60
C GLY A 150 1.46 17.31 -7.04
N GLN A 151 0.52 18.24 -7.24
CA GLN A 151 0.02 18.59 -8.57
C GLN A 151 1.08 19.30 -9.42
N ALA A 152 1.71 20.36 -8.91
CA ALA A 152 2.65 21.18 -9.67
C ALA A 152 4.13 20.82 -9.41
N GLN A 153 5.03 21.30 -10.27
CA GLN A 153 6.48 21.15 -10.09
C GLN A 153 6.95 21.70 -8.75
N ASN A 154 7.88 21.00 -8.10
CA ASN A 154 8.38 21.30 -6.75
C ASN A 154 7.31 21.43 -5.65
N SER A 155 6.05 21.10 -5.94
CA SER A 155 5.01 21.03 -4.91
C SER A 155 5.12 19.72 -4.13
N THR A 156 4.60 19.72 -2.90
CA THR A 156 4.39 18.49 -2.14
C THR A 156 2.93 18.36 -1.71
N GLY A 157 2.25 17.32 -2.19
CA GLY A 157 0.95 16.91 -1.69
C GLY A 157 1.08 15.77 -0.69
N ARG A 158 0.28 15.80 0.37
CA ARG A 158 0.25 14.76 1.40
C ARG A 158 -1.17 14.34 1.71
N VAL A 159 -1.41 13.04 1.73
CA VAL A 159 -2.67 12.45 2.19
C VAL A 159 -2.38 11.43 3.26
N LEU A 160 -3.14 11.49 4.34
CA LEU A 160 -3.19 10.46 5.36
C LEU A 160 -4.62 9.96 5.52
N VAL A 161 -4.78 8.64 5.46
CA VAL A 161 -6.03 7.94 5.81
C VAL A 161 -5.68 6.97 6.93
N SER A 162 -6.06 7.31 8.16
CA SER A 162 -5.64 6.58 9.36
C SER A 162 -6.82 6.33 10.29
N GLY A 163 -6.82 5.16 10.93
CA GLY A 163 -7.83 4.75 11.89
C GLY A 163 -8.95 3.92 11.27
N SER A 164 -9.51 3.02 12.08
CA SER A 164 -10.60 2.15 11.66
C SER A 164 -11.83 2.98 11.28
N GLY A 165 -12.42 2.68 10.13
CA GLY A 165 -13.59 3.40 9.60
C GLY A 165 -13.24 4.64 8.77
N SER A 166 -12.02 5.16 8.87
CA SER A 166 -11.56 6.27 8.03
C SER A 166 -11.47 5.85 6.58
N ALA A 167 -12.09 6.60 5.68
CA ALA A 167 -12.17 6.21 4.28
C ALA A 167 -11.96 7.38 3.30
N LEU A 168 -11.22 7.12 2.23
CA LEU A 168 -11.16 7.94 1.03
C LEU A 168 -11.74 7.15 -0.14
N GLN A 169 -12.68 7.73 -0.86
CA GLN A 169 -13.30 7.12 -2.03
C GLN A 169 -13.20 8.05 -3.23
N SER A 170 -12.88 7.50 -4.39
CA SER A 170 -12.95 8.15 -5.71
C SER A 170 -13.54 7.15 -6.70
N ASP A 171 -14.46 7.59 -7.56
CA ASP A 171 -14.92 6.83 -8.73
C ASP A 171 -13.98 6.95 -9.94
N SER A 172 -12.97 7.81 -9.82
CA SER A 172 -12.01 8.18 -10.85
C SER A 172 -10.58 7.83 -10.43
N VAL A 173 -9.60 8.22 -11.25
CA VAL A 173 -8.17 8.00 -10.97
C VAL A 173 -7.73 8.80 -9.74
N ILE A 174 -6.91 8.17 -8.89
CA ILE A 174 -6.13 8.85 -7.84
C ILE A 174 -4.68 8.96 -8.32
N VAL A 175 -4.15 10.17 -8.34
CA VAL A 175 -2.78 10.46 -8.76
C VAL A 175 -1.94 10.85 -7.55
N VAL A 176 -0.86 10.11 -7.31
CA VAL A 176 0.17 10.38 -6.30
C VAL A 176 1.43 10.82 -7.03
N GLY A 177 1.81 12.09 -6.89
CA GLY A 177 2.91 12.72 -7.62
C GLY A 177 2.53 12.92 -9.07
N PHE A 178 1.89 14.05 -9.41
CA PHE A 178 1.65 14.41 -10.82
C PHE A 178 2.90 15.05 -11.41
N GLN A 179 3.15 16.34 -11.17
CA GLN A 179 4.41 17.01 -11.54
C GLN A 179 5.35 17.24 -10.35
N GLY A 180 4.82 17.12 -9.12
CA GLY A 180 5.56 17.32 -7.88
C GLY A 180 5.85 16.01 -7.14
N GLN A 181 5.97 16.13 -5.82
CA GLN A 181 6.03 15.01 -4.90
C GLN A 181 4.64 14.72 -4.34
N GLY A 182 4.16 13.49 -4.49
CA GLY A 182 2.96 13.02 -3.80
C GLY A 182 3.28 11.99 -2.73
N ILE A 183 2.65 12.12 -1.58
CA ILE A 183 2.75 11.16 -0.48
C ILE A 183 1.36 10.74 -0.07
N LEU A 184 1.07 9.43 -0.08
CA LEU A 184 -0.17 8.85 0.43
C LEU A 184 0.15 7.79 1.47
N LYS A 185 -0.40 7.96 2.67
CA LYS A 185 -0.28 7.00 3.77
C LYS A 185 -1.65 6.45 4.13
N ILE A 186 -1.75 5.13 4.16
CA ILE A 186 -2.95 4.38 4.55
C ILE A 186 -2.56 3.51 5.73
N THR A 187 -2.98 3.88 6.93
CA THR A 187 -2.51 3.23 8.17
C THR A 187 -3.64 2.90 9.13
N ASP A 188 -3.35 2.05 10.11
CA ASP A 188 -4.22 1.82 11.29
C ASP A 188 -5.68 1.45 10.95
N GLY A 189 -5.91 0.74 9.85
CA GLY A 189 -7.25 0.32 9.41
C GLY A 189 -7.92 1.25 8.39
N GLY A 190 -7.23 2.27 7.90
CA GLY A 190 -7.74 3.20 6.89
C GLY A 190 -8.00 2.53 5.53
N GLN A 191 -9.00 3.03 4.80
CA GLN A 191 -9.43 2.44 3.53
C GLN A 191 -9.40 3.48 2.41
N VAL A 192 -8.75 3.15 1.29
CA VAL A 192 -8.80 3.96 0.07
C VAL A 192 -9.40 3.14 -1.06
N THR A 193 -10.39 3.70 -1.74
CA THR A 193 -11.02 3.10 -2.92
C THR A 193 -10.89 4.04 -4.12
N GLY A 194 -10.48 3.51 -5.27
CA GLY A 194 -10.32 4.26 -6.52
C GLY A 194 -10.48 3.36 -7.74
N ASP A 195 -10.64 3.91 -8.94
CA ASP A 195 -10.60 3.08 -10.16
C ASP A 195 -9.16 2.64 -10.48
N GLN A 196 -8.24 3.61 -10.52
CA GLN A 196 -6.82 3.42 -10.77
C GLN A 196 -5.97 4.23 -9.79
N LEU A 197 -4.77 3.73 -9.48
CA LEU A 197 -3.73 4.46 -8.74
C LEU A 197 -2.53 4.73 -9.65
N TYR A 198 -2.26 6.00 -9.94
CA TYR A 198 -1.07 6.41 -10.69
C TYR A 198 -0.04 7.03 -9.76
N MET A 199 1.17 6.49 -9.74
CA MET A 199 2.27 6.97 -8.91
C MET A 199 3.39 7.50 -9.81
N ALA A 200 3.77 8.76 -9.60
CA ALA A 200 4.74 9.51 -10.39
C ALA A 200 4.33 9.59 -11.88
N ALA A 201 3.29 10.39 -12.14
CA ALA A 201 2.55 10.46 -13.40
C ALA A 201 3.10 11.50 -14.41
N ASP A 202 4.17 12.21 -14.09
CA ASP A 202 4.92 13.04 -15.05
C ASP A 202 6.44 12.82 -14.89
N THR A 203 7.22 13.34 -15.84
CA THR A 203 8.68 13.30 -15.83
C THR A 203 9.23 14.03 -14.60
N ASN A 204 10.23 13.44 -13.93
CA ASN A 204 10.84 13.97 -12.69
C ASN A 204 9.92 14.05 -11.47
N SER A 205 8.65 13.65 -11.59
CA SER A 205 7.76 13.53 -10.43
C SER A 205 8.17 12.38 -9.51
N THR A 206 7.80 12.49 -8.24
CA THR A 206 8.06 11.44 -7.24
C THR A 206 6.80 11.07 -6.49
N ALA A 207 6.67 9.80 -6.13
CA ALA A 207 5.51 9.30 -5.41
C ALA A 207 5.92 8.27 -4.36
N GLU A 208 5.42 8.47 -3.15
CA GLU A 208 5.56 7.53 -2.03
C GLU A 208 4.15 7.12 -1.57
N VAL A 209 3.87 5.82 -1.62
CA VAL A 209 2.64 5.25 -1.06
C VAL A 209 3.00 4.23 -0.01
N VAL A 210 2.52 4.42 1.22
CA VAL A 210 2.71 3.49 2.33
C VAL A 210 1.36 2.94 2.76
N ILE A 211 1.23 1.61 2.76
CA ILE A 211 0.06 0.90 3.26
C ILE A 211 0.53 -0.06 4.35
N SER A 212 0.24 0.29 5.61
CA SER A 212 0.74 -0.46 6.76
C SER A 212 -0.33 -0.67 7.83
N GLY A 213 -0.21 -1.78 8.56
CA GLY A 213 -1.15 -2.15 9.61
C GLY A 213 -2.33 -2.95 9.08
N VAL A 214 -2.82 -3.86 9.94
CA VAL A 214 -3.92 -4.76 9.62
C VAL A 214 -5.17 -3.96 9.30
N GLY A 215 -5.80 -4.30 8.18
CA GLY A 215 -7.02 -3.64 7.73
C GLY A 215 -6.76 -2.30 7.04
N SER A 216 -5.52 -1.88 6.80
CA SER A 216 -5.23 -0.76 5.92
C SER A 216 -5.21 -1.23 4.47
N ALA A 217 -5.89 -0.55 3.54
CA ALA A 217 -5.94 -1.02 2.16
C ALA A 217 -6.13 0.04 1.07
N TRP A 218 -5.51 -0.22 -0.08
CA TRP A 218 -5.96 0.26 -1.39
C TRP A 218 -6.88 -0.78 -2.03
N ASN A 219 -8.06 -0.34 -2.49
CA ASN A 219 -9.03 -1.17 -3.17
C ASN A 219 -9.36 -0.57 -4.54
N GLY A 220 -8.75 -1.14 -5.58
CA GLY A 220 -8.92 -0.70 -6.96
C GLY A 220 -9.51 -1.76 -7.89
N GLN A 221 -9.77 -1.36 -9.13
CA GLN A 221 -10.40 -2.23 -10.13
C GLN A 221 -9.60 -2.31 -11.44
N SER A 222 -8.95 -1.21 -11.82
CA SER A 222 -8.34 -1.03 -13.14
C SER A 222 -6.81 -0.96 -13.12
N GLY A 223 -6.18 -0.93 -11.94
CA GLY A 223 -4.75 -1.17 -11.77
C GLY A 223 -4.00 -0.13 -10.94
N VAL A 224 -2.77 -0.50 -10.57
CA VAL A 224 -1.80 0.35 -9.88
C VAL A 224 -0.55 0.52 -10.74
N TRP A 225 -0.08 1.75 -10.94
CA TRP A 225 1.14 2.08 -11.68
C TRP A 225 2.17 2.71 -10.76
N VAL A 226 3.22 1.97 -10.44
CA VAL A 226 4.34 2.41 -9.60
C VAL A 226 5.48 2.89 -10.49
N GLY A 227 5.73 4.20 -10.51
CA GLY A 227 6.71 4.80 -11.43
C GLY A 227 6.18 4.84 -12.85
N GLN A 228 5.08 5.56 -13.07
CA GLN A 228 4.41 5.58 -14.38
C GLN A 228 5.25 6.31 -15.44
N PHE A 229 5.69 7.53 -15.12
CA PHE A 229 6.51 8.43 -15.93
C PHE A 229 7.66 9.06 -15.13
N GLY A 230 7.68 8.91 -13.80
CA GLY A 230 8.75 9.35 -12.90
C GLY A 230 9.25 8.23 -11.98
N THR A 231 9.50 8.57 -10.71
CA THR A 231 9.98 7.63 -9.69
C THR A 231 8.91 7.36 -8.65
N GLY A 232 8.41 6.12 -8.59
CA GLY A 232 7.40 5.70 -7.60
C GLY A 232 7.91 4.63 -6.65
N GLN A 233 7.54 4.73 -5.37
CA GLN A 233 7.77 3.72 -4.35
C GLN A 233 6.47 3.35 -3.64
N LEU A 234 6.15 2.06 -3.59
CA LEU A 234 5.01 1.48 -2.88
C LEU A 234 5.50 0.53 -1.79
N ASP A 235 5.17 0.83 -0.53
CA ASP A 235 5.54 0.05 0.64
C ASP A 235 4.32 -0.64 1.25
N LEU A 236 4.31 -1.98 1.26
CA LEU A 236 3.28 -2.80 1.88
C LEU A 236 3.87 -3.58 3.06
N SER A 237 3.38 -3.33 4.26
CA SER A 237 3.90 -3.98 5.47
C SER A 237 2.81 -4.22 6.53
N GLU A 238 3.08 -5.09 7.49
CA GLU A 238 2.25 -5.27 8.69
C GLU A 238 0.76 -5.55 8.39
N GLY A 239 0.49 -6.33 7.34
CA GLY A 239 -0.87 -6.67 6.91
C GLY A 239 -1.58 -5.62 6.06
N GLY A 240 -0.93 -4.49 5.74
CA GLY A 240 -1.44 -3.51 4.79
C GLY A 240 -1.57 -4.09 3.38
N ALA A 241 -2.66 -3.78 2.68
CA ALA A 241 -3.07 -4.50 1.48
C ALA A 241 -3.20 -3.63 0.22
N VAL A 242 -2.84 -4.21 -0.93
CA VAL A 242 -3.30 -3.76 -2.26
C VAL A 242 -4.22 -4.83 -2.83
N ASN A 243 -5.46 -4.44 -3.11
CA ASN A 243 -6.47 -5.28 -3.76
C ASN A 243 -6.78 -4.67 -5.13
N ASP A 244 -6.27 -5.27 -6.21
CA ASP A 244 -6.48 -4.75 -7.56
C ASP A 244 -6.34 -5.86 -8.62
N ASN A 245 -6.57 -5.55 -9.89
CA ASN A 245 -6.39 -6.48 -10.98
C ASN A 245 -4.92 -6.58 -11.42
N THR A 246 -4.25 -5.44 -11.63
CA THR A 246 -2.89 -5.41 -12.19
C THR A 246 -2.00 -4.42 -11.45
N LEU A 247 -0.77 -4.84 -11.17
CA LEU A 247 0.33 -3.98 -10.71
C LEU A 247 1.34 -3.79 -11.83
N GLN A 248 1.57 -2.54 -12.24
CA GLN A 248 2.55 -2.11 -13.22
C GLN A 248 3.72 -1.45 -12.49
N ILE A 249 4.95 -1.87 -12.76
CA ILE A 249 6.14 -1.38 -12.08
C ILE A 249 7.13 -0.87 -13.14
N ALA A 250 7.48 0.42 -13.05
CA ALA A 250 8.29 1.17 -14.01
C ALA A 250 7.72 1.11 -15.43
N TYR A 251 6.61 1.79 -15.67
CA TYR A 251 5.79 1.59 -16.87
C TYR A 251 6.43 2.16 -18.15
N ALA A 252 6.90 3.41 -18.11
CA ALA A 252 7.48 4.11 -19.26
C ALA A 252 9.02 4.04 -19.31
N ALA A 253 9.60 4.48 -20.43
CA ALA A 253 11.05 4.51 -20.62
C ALA A 253 11.74 5.47 -19.64
N GLY A 254 12.89 5.03 -19.10
CA GLY A 254 13.69 5.79 -18.14
C GLY A 254 13.07 5.96 -16.75
N THR A 255 11.94 5.30 -16.46
CA THR A 255 11.23 5.41 -15.17
C THR A 255 11.78 4.46 -14.11
N THR A 256 11.48 4.74 -12.85
CA THR A 256 11.81 3.86 -11.72
C THR A 256 10.56 3.54 -10.92
N GLY A 257 10.31 2.26 -10.70
CA GLY A 257 9.21 1.77 -9.87
C GLY A 257 9.74 0.76 -8.87
N ILE A 258 9.51 1.00 -7.58
CA ILE A 258 9.96 0.12 -6.50
C ILE A 258 8.75 -0.29 -5.68
N VAL A 259 8.58 -1.60 -5.51
CA VAL A 259 7.56 -2.17 -4.62
C VAL A 259 8.26 -2.97 -3.54
N ASN A 260 7.97 -2.66 -2.28
CA ASN A 260 8.51 -3.37 -1.14
C ASN A 260 7.38 -4.12 -0.42
N ILE A 261 7.55 -5.43 -0.23
CA ILE A 261 6.71 -6.24 0.66
C ILE A 261 7.52 -6.57 1.91
N GLY A 262 7.12 -6.00 3.04
CA GLY A 262 7.89 -5.96 4.27
C GLY A 262 8.84 -4.75 4.30
N GLY A 263 10.13 -4.98 4.55
CA GLY A 263 11.16 -3.91 4.55
C GLY A 263 11.66 -3.56 3.15
N GLY A 264 12.23 -2.35 2.98
CA GLY A 264 12.97 -2.00 1.77
C GLY A 264 14.29 -2.77 1.64
N GLN A 265 14.94 -2.66 0.49
CA GLN A 265 16.30 -3.19 0.32
C GLN A 265 17.30 -2.41 1.18
N GLY A 266 18.10 -3.12 1.98
CA GLY A 266 19.02 -2.51 2.95
C GLY A 266 18.38 -2.14 4.28
N GLU A 267 17.06 -2.28 4.41
CA GLU A 267 16.33 -2.09 5.66
C GLU A 267 16.12 -3.41 6.41
N ALA A 268 15.76 -3.31 7.69
CA ALA A 268 15.33 -4.46 8.46
C ALA A 268 14.03 -5.06 7.88
N ALA A 269 13.94 -6.40 7.90
CA ALA A 269 12.71 -7.10 7.52
C ALA A 269 11.54 -6.68 8.42
N LYS A 270 10.34 -6.59 7.82
CA LYS A 270 9.07 -6.30 8.54
C LYS A 270 8.07 -7.44 8.34
N ALA A 271 6.97 -7.43 9.08
CA ALA A 271 5.84 -8.31 8.76
C ALA A 271 5.33 -7.97 7.34
N ALA A 272 4.93 -8.99 6.59
CA ALA A 272 4.55 -8.84 5.19
C ALA A 272 3.31 -7.95 5.03
N GLY A 273 3.29 -7.16 3.96
CA GLY A 273 2.05 -6.64 3.39
C GLY A 273 1.35 -7.69 2.53
N ILE A 274 0.12 -7.41 2.15
CA ILE A 274 -0.72 -8.29 1.33
C ILE A 274 -0.80 -7.73 -0.09
N LEU A 275 -0.31 -8.50 -1.07
CA LEU A 275 -0.40 -8.14 -2.48
C LEU A 275 -1.42 -9.03 -3.21
N ASN A 276 -2.66 -8.56 -3.27
CA ASN A 276 -3.77 -9.23 -3.95
C ASN A 276 -3.97 -8.64 -5.35
N VAL A 277 -3.10 -9.05 -6.28
CA VAL A 277 -3.24 -8.71 -7.71
C VAL A 277 -3.22 -9.95 -8.59
N ARG A 278 -3.88 -9.90 -9.75
CA ARG A 278 -3.85 -11.01 -10.72
C ARG A 278 -2.55 -11.05 -11.50
N SER A 279 -1.98 -9.89 -11.80
CA SER A 279 -0.75 -9.80 -12.59
C SER A 279 0.18 -8.70 -12.10
N ILE A 280 1.48 -8.97 -12.14
CA ILE A 280 2.56 -8.00 -12.01
C ILE A 280 3.23 -7.86 -13.37
N VAL A 281 3.43 -6.63 -13.83
CA VAL A 281 4.03 -6.32 -15.13
C VAL A 281 5.16 -5.32 -14.94
N PHE A 282 6.36 -5.72 -15.31
CA PHE A 282 7.53 -4.86 -15.25
C PHE A 282 7.81 -4.22 -16.60
N ASN A 283 8.26 -2.96 -16.59
CA ASN A 283 8.98 -2.36 -17.71
C ASN A 283 8.20 -2.44 -19.04
N GLN A 284 6.86 -2.28 -19.00
CA GLN A 284 5.99 -2.63 -20.12
C GLN A 284 6.30 -1.87 -21.41
N ARG A 285 6.63 -0.57 -21.32
CA ARG A 285 7.03 0.25 -22.48
C ARG A 285 8.55 0.32 -22.68
N GLY A 286 9.32 -0.40 -21.85
CA GLY A 286 10.76 -0.67 -21.99
C GLY A 286 11.67 0.57 -21.95
N GLY A 287 12.93 0.39 -22.34
CA GLY A 287 13.90 1.48 -22.57
C GLY A 287 14.47 2.11 -21.29
N GLY A 288 15.51 1.52 -20.71
CA GLY A 288 16.23 2.10 -19.56
C GLY A 288 15.42 2.23 -18.26
N SER A 289 14.24 1.60 -18.18
CA SER A 289 13.38 1.62 -16.99
C SER A 289 13.84 0.61 -15.93
N ILE A 290 13.63 0.94 -14.66
CA ILE A 290 14.09 0.19 -13.49
C ILE A 290 12.87 -0.19 -12.63
N GLY A 291 12.34 -1.39 -12.87
CA GLY A 291 11.26 -1.96 -12.07
C GLY A 291 11.79 -2.97 -11.07
N ILE A 292 11.49 -2.79 -9.78
CA ILE A 292 12.00 -3.61 -8.68
C ILE A 292 10.85 -4.07 -7.78
N LEU A 293 10.83 -5.37 -7.44
CA LEU A 293 10.03 -5.94 -6.36
C LEU A 293 10.95 -6.53 -5.30
N ASN A 294 10.91 -5.96 -4.10
CA ASN A 294 11.68 -6.42 -2.94
C ASN A 294 10.78 -7.22 -1.99
N LEU A 295 11.30 -8.35 -1.53
CA LEU A 295 10.63 -9.28 -0.61
C LEU A 295 11.52 -9.44 0.62
N ASN A 296 11.20 -8.69 1.68
CA ASN A 296 12.01 -8.61 2.90
C ASN A 296 11.11 -8.78 4.12
N THR A 297 10.69 -10.03 4.36
CA THR A 297 9.60 -10.35 5.30
C THR A 297 10.11 -11.13 6.51
N THR A 298 9.38 -11.04 7.63
CA THR A 298 9.67 -11.80 8.87
C THR A 298 8.78 -13.04 9.04
N ASP A 299 7.60 -13.02 8.44
CA ASP A 299 6.53 -14.02 8.55
C ASP A 299 6.21 -14.73 7.23
N GLY A 300 6.87 -14.32 6.15
CA GLY A 300 6.73 -14.89 4.81
C GLY A 300 5.53 -14.35 4.02
N VAL A 301 5.51 -14.64 2.73
CA VAL A 301 4.46 -14.16 1.82
C VAL A 301 4.21 -15.15 0.68
N VAL A 302 2.97 -15.20 0.18
CA VAL A 302 2.61 -15.96 -1.02
C VAL A 302 2.21 -14.97 -2.12
N ILE A 303 2.87 -15.05 -3.28
CA ILE A 303 2.54 -14.24 -4.45
C ILE A 303 1.89 -15.15 -5.50
N ASN A 304 0.57 -14.97 -5.66
CA ASN A 304 -0.24 -15.72 -6.62
C ASN A 304 -0.28 -15.09 -8.01
N ALA A 305 0.15 -13.84 -8.14
CA ALA A 305 0.10 -13.09 -9.38
C ALA A 305 0.96 -13.74 -10.48
N THR A 306 0.49 -13.67 -11.73
CA THR A 306 1.38 -13.94 -12.88
C THR A 306 2.33 -12.77 -13.06
N ILE A 307 3.62 -13.06 -13.23
CA ILE A 307 4.67 -12.06 -13.38
C ILE A 307 5.18 -12.08 -14.83
N ARG A 308 5.38 -10.89 -15.40
CA ARG A 308 5.88 -10.73 -16.78
C ARG A 308 6.71 -9.45 -16.94
N GLY A 309 7.49 -9.40 -18.02
CA GLY A 309 8.39 -8.28 -18.30
C GLY A 309 9.83 -8.53 -17.84
N SER A 310 10.66 -7.50 -17.89
CA SER A 310 12.10 -7.54 -17.56
C SER A 310 12.46 -6.69 -16.34
N GLY A 311 11.82 -6.93 -15.20
CA GLY A 311 12.16 -6.26 -13.93
C GLY A 311 13.13 -7.06 -13.08
N THR A 312 13.39 -6.56 -11.87
CA THR A 312 14.18 -7.25 -10.84
C THR A 312 13.28 -7.69 -9.71
N ILE A 313 13.40 -8.95 -9.31
CA ILE A 313 12.79 -9.49 -8.09
C ILE A 313 13.93 -9.81 -7.12
N ASN A 314 13.88 -9.23 -5.93
CA ASN A 314 14.85 -9.48 -4.87
C ASN A 314 14.17 -10.23 -3.72
N GLN A 315 14.56 -11.48 -3.52
CA GLN A 315 14.28 -12.23 -2.30
C GLN A 315 15.38 -11.89 -1.28
N ILE A 316 15.03 -11.16 -0.23
CA ILE A 316 15.97 -10.55 0.72
C ILE A 316 15.94 -11.28 2.07
N ALA A 317 14.74 -11.53 2.61
CA ALA A 317 14.57 -12.22 3.89
C ALA A 317 13.22 -12.94 3.95
N GLY A 318 13.08 -13.81 4.94
CA GLY A 318 11.87 -14.60 5.15
C GLY A 318 11.67 -15.70 4.10
N LEU A 319 10.44 -16.19 4.00
CA LEU A 319 10.01 -17.19 3.03
C LEU A 319 9.02 -16.56 2.04
N THR A 320 9.35 -16.51 0.77
CA THR A 320 8.39 -16.16 -0.29
C THR A 320 8.00 -17.42 -1.05
N THR A 321 6.70 -17.65 -1.27
CA THR A 321 6.22 -18.69 -2.20
C THR A 321 5.67 -18.05 -3.47
N LEU A 322 6.21 -18.41 -4.63
CA LEU A 322 5.64 -18.02 -5.93
C LEU A 322 4.81 -19.18 -6.50
N THR A 323 3.52 -18.93 -6.72
CA THR A 323 2.60 -19.95 -7.25
C THR A 323 2.13 -19.63 -8.67
N GLY A 324 2.25 -18.36 -9.10
CA GLY A 324 1.85 -17.89 -10.42
C GLY A 324 2.66 -18.48 -11.58
N ASN A 325 2.05 -18.56 -12.77
CA ASN A 325 2.77 -18.91 -13.99
C ASN A 325 3.52 -17.68 -14.52
N ASN A 326 4.84 -17.70 -14.38
CA ASN A 326 5.73 -16.58 -14.65
C ASN A 326 6.57 -16.80 -15.92
N SER A 327 6.17 -17.71 -16.81
CA SER A 327 6.91 -18.01 -18.06
C SER A 327 7.13 -16.82 -19.01
N ARG A 328 6.54 -15.66 -18.72
CA ARG A 328 6.72 -14.40 -19.46
C ARG A 328 7.57 -13.37 -18.71
N PHE A 329 8.20 -13.75 -17.61
CA PHE A 329 9.16 -12.93 -16.89
C PHE A 329 10.57 -13.26 -17.38
N TYR A 330 11.23 -12.31 -18.02
CA TYR A 330 12.57 -12.44 -18.61
C TYR A 330 13.55 -11.46 -17.96
N GLY A 331 13.29 -11.12 -16.69
CA GLY A 331 14.07 -10.20 -15.89
C GLY A 331 15.18 -10.87 -15.08
N THR A 332 15.43 -10.31 -13.91
CA THR A 332 16.44 -10.78 -12.96
C THR A 332 15.78 -11.23 -11.67
N LEU A 333 16.20 -12.39 -11.17
CA LEU A 333 15.78 -12.95 -9.90
C LEU A 333 17.00 -13.08 -8.98
N ASN A 334 17.07 -12.25 -7.95
CA ASN A 334 18.16 -12.25 -6.97
C ASN A 334 17.69 -12.87 -5.66
N LEU A 335 18.40 -13.88 -5.18
CA LEU A 335 18.18 -14.49 -3.89
C LEU A 335 19.29 -14.02 -2.95
N LEU A 336 19.10 -12.84 -2.37
CA LEU A 336 20.04 -12.14 -1.50
C LEU A 336 20.01 -12.65 -0.05
N GLY A 337 18.97 -13.39 0.31
CA GLY A 337 18.80 -14.00 1.62
C GLY A 337 17.46 -14.73 1.73
N GLY A 338 17.18 -15.35 2.88
CA GLY A 338 15.94 -16.09 3.09
C GLY A 338 15.73 -17.25 2.09
N THR A 339 14.47 -17.56 1.78
CA THR A 339 14.09 -18.67 0.89
C THR A 339 13.01 -18.22 -0.10
N LEU A 340 13.23 -18.52 -1.38
CA LEU A 340 12.20 -18.45 -2.41
C LEU A 340 11.72 -19.87 -2.73
N SER A 341 10.44 -20.17 -2.48
CA SER A 341 9.84 -21.48 -2.66
C SER A 341 8.95 -21.54 -3.90
N VAL A 342 9.14 -22.58 -4.70
CA VAL A 342 8.42 -22.80 -5.97
C VAL A 342 8.08 -24.27 -6.19
N GLY A 343 7.03 -24.54 -6.96
CA GLY A 343 6.62 -25.91 -7.34
C GLY A 343 6.96 -26.30 -8.79
N GLY A 344 7.30 -25.32 -9.63
CA GLY A 344 7.53 -25.48 -11.06
C GLY A 344 8.57 -24.50 -11.62
N ASP A 345 9.27 -24.90 -12.69
CA ASP A 345 10.25 -24.03 -13.39
C ASP A 345 9.60 -22.74 -13.92
N ASN A 346 8.32 -22.83 -14.29
CA ASN A 346 7.56 -21.68 -14.76
C ASN A 346 7.25 -20.66 -13.66
N ASN A 347 7.42 -21.00 -12.37
CA ASN A 347 7.25 -20.03 -11.29
C ASN A 347 8.42 -19.03 -11.21
N ILE A 348 9.59 -19.36 -11.76
CA ILE A 348 10.78 -18.49 -11.71
C ILE A 348 11.10 -17.76 -13.03
N GLY A 349 10.30 -17.93 -14.08
CA GLY A 349 10.39 -17.07 -15.27
C GLY A 349 10.34 -17.78 -16.63
N ASP A 350 10.79 -17.10 -17.68
CA ASP A 350 11.23 -17.66 -18.97
C ASP A 350 12.67 -18.18 -18.87
N LEU A 351 13.13 -19.18 -19.61
CA LEU A 351 14.52 -19.70 -19.52
C LEU A 351 15.65 -18.64 -19.61
N THR A 352 15.38 -17.46 -20.16
CA THR A 352 16.31 -16.31 -20.20
C THR A 352 16.39 -15.49 -18.92
N THR A 353 15.52 -15.70 -17.91
CA THR A 353 15.62 -15.01 -16.62
C THR A 353 16.95 -15.30 -15.97
N SER A 354 17.68 -14.25 -15.61
CA SER A 354 18.92 -14.37 -14.85
C SER A 354 18.60 -14.72 -13.41
N VAL A 355 19.22 -15.77 -12.88
CA VAL A 355 19.07 -16.15 -11.47
C VAL A 355 20.41 -16.00 -10.78
N MET A 356 20.46 -15.16 -9.75
CA MET A 356 21.63 -14.98 -8.89
C MET A 356 21.30 -15.46 -7.48
N LEU A 357 22.14 -16.31 -6.92
CA LEU A 357 22.10 -16.70 -5.52
C LEU A 357 23.23 -15.98 -4.79
N ASP A 358 22.90 -15.12 -3.83
CA ASP A 358 23.88 -14.33 -3.08
C ASP A 358 23.45 -14.20 -1.60
N GLY A 359 23.36 -15.34 -0.92
CA GLY A 359 22.95 -15.49 0.49
C GLY A 359 21.61 -16.23 0.66
N GLY A 360 20.79 -16.30 -0.39
CA GLY A 360 19.48 -16.92 -0.36
C GLY A 360 19.43 -18.37 -0.86
N THR A 361 18.28 -19.01 -0.65
CA THR A 361 18.03 -20.41 -1.06
C THR A 361 16.82 -20.50 -2.00
N LEU A 362 16.97 -21.18 -3.14
CA LEU A 362 15.84 -21.58 -3.99
C LEU A 362 15.31 -22.92 -3.50
N GLN A 363 14.10 -22.94 -2.93
CA GLN A 363 13.42 -24.15 -2.52
C GLN A 363 12.52 -24.67 -3.63
N VAL A 364 12.70 -25.94 -3.97
CA VAL A 364 11.85 -26.70 -4.88
C VAL A 364 10.96 -27.62 -4.06
N THR A 365 9.66 -27.45 -4.21
CA THR A 365 8.62 -28.24 -3.55
C THR A 365 7.94 -29.17 -4.53
N GLY A 366 7.42 -30.30 -4.03
CA GLY A 366 6.86 -31.34 -4.87
C GLY A 366 7.89 -32.00 -5.79
N ASN A 367 7.38 -32.71 -6.81
CA ASN A 367 8.18 -33.56 -7.70
C ASN A 367 8.13 -33.14 -9.18
N ALA A 368 7.49 -32.00 -9.49
CA ALA A 368 7.28 -31.57 -10.89
C ALA A 368 8.47 -30.80 -11.46
N PHE A 369 9.18 -30.03 -10.63
CA PHE A 369 10.37 -29.29 -11.03
C PHE A 369 11.62 -30.14 -10.79
N THR A 370 12.06 -30.86 -11.83
CA THR A 370 13.15 -31.84 -11.75
C THR A 370 14.45 -31.35 -12.38
N SER A 371 14.41 -30.24 -13.13
CA SER A 371 15.61 -29.67 -13.75
C SER A 371 15.36 -28.24 -14.22
N THR A 372 16.43 -27.45 -14.34
CA THR A 372 16.39 -26.15 -15.03
C THR A 372 17.61 -25.97 -15.90
N ASN A 373 17.44 -25.36 -17.08
CA ASN A 373 18.52 -25.01 -18.01
C ASN A 373 18.96 -23.54 -17.90
N ARG A 374 18.45 -22.81 -16.92
CA ARG A 374 18.77 -21.40 -16.71
C ARG A 374 20.23 -21.22 -16.33
N ALA A 375 20.83 -20.13 -16.79
CA ALA A 375 22.09 -19.68 -16.21
C ALA A 375 21.86 -19.27 -14.76
N ILE A 376 22.71 -19.78 -13.86
CA ILE A 376 22.67 -19.47 -12.43
C ILE A 376 24.07 -19.04 -12.01
N SER A 377 24.15 -17.88 -11.36
CA SER A 377 25.38 -17.36 -10.78
C SER A 377 25.34 -17.35 -9.25
N LEU A 378 26.51 -17.52 -8.64
CA LEU A 378 26.74 -17.41 -7.20
C LEU A 378 27.47 -16.09 -6.91
N GLY A 379 26.83 -15.21 -6.15
CA GLY A 379 27.45 -14.00 -5.61
C GLY A 379 28.45 -14.31 -4.49
N ASP A 380 29.11 -13.29 -3.95
CA ASP A 380 30.17 -13.46 -2.96
C ASP A 380 29.69 -14.09 -1.65
N HIS A 381 28.41 -13.97 -1.32
CA HIS A 381 27.78 -14.59 -0.14
C HIS A 381 27.32 -16.04 -0.39
N GLY A 382 27.52 -16.57 -1.61
CA GLY A 382 27.13 -17.93 -1.98
C GLY A 382 25.63 -18.12 -2.17
N GLY A 383 25.18 -19.36 -2.27
CA GLY A 383 23.78 -19.66 -2.50
C GLY A 383 23.48 -21.15 -2.46
N GLY A 384 22.20 -21.51 -2.51
CA GLY A 384 21.89 -22.93 -2.62
C GLY A 384 20.47 -23.29 -3.01
N PHE A 385 20.29 -24.60 -3.11
CA PHE A 385 19.02 -25.23 -3.42
C PHE A 385 18.52 -26.02 -2.21
N ASP A 386 17.21 -25.98 -1.98
CA ASP A 386 16.52 -26.83 -1.02
C ASP A 386 15.51 -27.71 -1.77
N ILE A 387 15.76 -29.02 -1.84
CA ILE A 387 14.86 -29.96 -2.52
C ILE A 387 14.06 -30.67 -1.45
N ALA A 388 12.84 -30.18 -1.23
CA ALA A 388 12.06 -30.53 -0.04
C ALA A 388 11.69 -32.02 0.00
N GLU A 389 11.28 -32.57 -1.14
CA GLU A 389 10.79 -33.95 -1.24
C GLU A 389 11.92 -34.95 -1.51
N ALA A 390 12.05 -35.97 -0.66
CA ALA A 390 13.08 -37.02 -0.78
C ALA A 390 13.04 -37.80 -2.10
N SER A 391 11.86 -37.87 -2.73
CA SER A 391 11.66 -38.54 -4.01
C SER A 391 11.98 -37.68 -5.23
N ASN A 392 12.19 -36.37 -5.04
CA ASN A 392 12.49 -35.48 -6.15
C ASN A 392 14.00 -35.39 -6.35
N THR A 393 14.46 -35.58 -7.58
CA THR A 393 15.84 -35.30 -7.97
C THR A 393 15.84 -34.06 -8.85
N PHE A 394 16.42 -32.97 -8.35
CA PHE A 394 16.57 -31.72 -9.09
C PHE A 394 17.95 -31.61 -9.74
N THR A 395 17.98 -31.54 -11.07
CA THR A 395 19.20 -31.55 -11.87
C THR A 395 19.50 -30.17 -12.45
N VAL A 396 20.71 -29.68 -12.15
CA VAL A 396 21.31 -28.47 -12.75
C VAL A 396 22.48 -28.96 -13.61
N SER A 397 22.27 -29.06 -14.92
CA SER A 397 23.25 -29.66 -15.85
C SER A 397 24.26 -28.64 -16.39
N GLN A 398 23.93 -27.35 -16.29
CA GLN A 398 24.78 -26.23 -16.69
C GLN A 398 25.84 -25.93 -15.64
N SER A 399 26.95 -25.33 -16.09
CA SER A 399 27.94 -24.76 -15.18
C SER A 399 27.33 -23.62 -14.38
N LEU A 400 27.48 -23.66 -13.07
CA LEU A 400 27.28 -22.51 -12.20
C LEU A 400 28.49 -21.59 -12.31
N SER A 401 28.26 -20.28 -12.41
CA SER A 401 29.32 -19.26 -12.45
C SER A 401 29.42 -18.51 -11.12
N GLY A 402 30.51 -17.78 -10.90
CA GLY A 402 30.71 -16.95 -9.71
C GLY A 402 31.68 -17.53 -8.68
N SER A 403 31.92 -16.75 -7.62
CA SER A 403 32.92 -17.00 -6.56
C SER A 403 32.33 -17.64 -5.31
N GLY A 404 31.01 -17.56 -5.14
CA GLY A 404 30.31 -17.97 -3.93
C GLY A 404 30.31 -19.47 -3.64
N GLN A 405 30.12 -19.82 -2.37
CA GLN A 405 29.89 -21.20 -1.96
C GLN A 405 28.52 -21.70 -2.43
N LEU A 406 28.44 -22.97 -2.82
CA LEU A 406 27.19 -23.65 -3.12
C LEU A 406 26.78 -24.54 -1.94
N TRP A 407 25.53 -24.46 -1.52
CA TRP A 407 24.94 -25.42 -0.58
C TRP A 407 23.72 -26.14 -1.12
N LYS A 408 23.48 -27.33 -0.56
CA LYS A 408 22.30 -28.14 -0.79
C LYS A 408 21.62 -28.41 0.54
N ARG A 409 20.31 -28.22 0.59
CA ARG A 409 19.40 -28.53 1.71
C ARG A 409 18.24 -29.41 1.22
N GLY A 410 17.42 -29.86 2.14
CA GLY A 410 16.27 -30.73 1.83
C GLY A 410 16.66 -32.19 1.64
N GLN A 411 15.64 -33.05 1.56
CA GLN A 411 15.80 -34.50 1.58
C GLN A 411 16.12 -35.13 0.22
N GLY A 412 15.75 -34.45 -0.88
CA GLY A 412 15.89 -34.96 -2.26
C GLY A 412 17.25 -34.77 -2.91
#